data_AF-A0A7V3PSB6-F1
#
_entry.id   AF-A0A7V3PSB6-F1
#
_cell.length_a   1.000
_cell.length_b   1.000
_cell.length_c   1.000
_cell.angle_alpha   90.00
_cell.angle_beta   90.00
_cell.angle_gamma   90.00
#
_symmetry.space_group_name_H-M   'P 1'
#
loop_
_entity.id
_entity.type
_entity.pdbx_description
1 polymer ?
#
loop_
_entity_poly.entity_id
_entity_poly.type
_entity_poly.pdbx_seq_one_letter_code
_entity_poly.pdbx_strand_id
1 'polypeptide(L)'
;MKNITRVLIIGVIALALIAVIVVKSATAPKKRQLTTVPVNSLPVSDSLSGSLSESLISTEPTQTVQTKPQLSPTGSILATVNNTPITADYLQKMLQSLPDDYQRQFKNDLENLLEQLIIRELLYQQAKKQDFTRNLTAVTDSEEKKDQAIRNLLQKRAAQVTVSESEIKNFYQNRQAEMPGTTYDQVKEDIKNFLLQEKQNKAIDAYIESLKVNADIKRNDAWLQKQRAKRPPDPLAPALK
;
A
#
# COMPACT_ATOMS: atom_id res chain seq x y z
N MET A 1 6.22 -17.52 -11.13
CA MET A 1 5.61 -17.68 -9.80
C MET A 1 6.25 -16.80 -8.70
N LYS A 2 7.58 -16.63 -8.62
CA LYS A 2 8.26 -15.83 -7.57
C LYS A 2 7.79 -14.37 -7.44
N ASN A 3 7.48 -13.69 -8.55
CA ASN A 3 7.03 -12.29 -8.51
C ASN A 3 5.57 -12.16 -8.02
N ILE A 4 4.76 -13.22 -8.12
CA ILE A 4 3.35 -13.20 -7.74
C ILE A 4 3.21 -13.16 -6.21
N THR A 5 4.06 -13.91 -5.48
CA THR A 5 4.01 -13.97 -4.01
C THR A 5 4.42 -12.65 -3.36
N ARG A 6 5.39 -11.92 -3.93
CA ARG A 6 5.82 -10.59 -3.45
C ARG A 6 4.75 -9.53 -3.64
N VAL A 7 4.04 -9.59 -4.77
CA VAL A 7 2.88 -8.74 -5.09
C VAL A 7 1.74 -8.98 -4.13
N LEU A 8 1.51 -10.23 -3.74
CA LEU A 8 0.45 -10.59 -2.81
C LEU A 8 0.70 -9.97 -1.42
N ILE A 9 1.94 -9.87 -0.94
CA ILE A 9 2.22 -9.27 0.38
C ILE A 9 2.17 -7.76 0.34
N ILE A 10 2.80 -7.11 -0.63
CA ILE A 10 2.72 -5.63 -0.76
C ILE A 10 1.27 -5.22 -1.08
N GLY A 11 0.55 -6.01 -1.89
CA GLY A 11 -0.87 -5.83 -2.17
C GLY A 11 -1.78 -6.09 -0.96
N VAL A 12 -1.48 -7.09 -0.12
CA VAL A 12 -2.24 -7.36 1.12
C VAL A 12 -1.97 -6.29 2.18
N ILE A 13 -0.73 -5.80 2.32
CA ILE A 13 -0.42 -4.68 3.22
C ILE A 13 -1.05 -3.38 2.68
N ALA A 14 -1.15 -3.19 1.36
CA ALA A 14 -1.88 -2.07 0.76
C ALA A 14 -3.41 -2.20 0.92
N LEU A 15 -3.99 -3.40 0.82
CA LEU A 15 -5.43 -3.65 1.02
C LEU A 15 -5.84 -3.48 2.50
N ALA A 16 -4.98 -3.89 3.44
CA ALA A 16 -5.13 -3.65 4.87
C ALA A 16 -5.30 -2.15 5.20
N LEU A 17 -4.59 -1.26 4.49
CA LEU A 17 -4.68 0.19 4.73
C LEU A 17 -5.81 0.92 3.98
N ILE A 18 -6.47 0.29 3.00
CA ILE A 18 -7.58 0.92 2.24
C ILE A 18 -8.94 0.74 2.96
N ALA A 19 -9.05 -0.15 3.96
CA ALA A 19 -10.33 -0.47 4.62
C ALA A 19 -10.79 0.53 5.70
N VAL A 20 -10.09 1.67 5.92
CA VAL A 20 -10.44 2.63 7.00
C VAL A 20 -11.35 3.79 6.54
N ILE A 21 -11.66 3.94 5.24
CA ILE A 21 -12.41 5.12 4.74
C ILE A 21 -13.89 4.85 4.35
N VAL A 22 -14.45 3.66 4.57
CA VAL A 22 -15.87 3.41 4.22
C VAL A 22 -16.68 2.81 5.38
N VAL A 23 -16.64 3.43 6.56
CA VAL A 23 -17.71 3.26 7.57
C VAL A 23 -17.95 4.58 8.30
N LYS A 24 -18.45 5.61 7.59
CA LYS A 24 -19.16 6.74 8.21
C LYS A 24 -19.87 7.62 7.17
N SER A 25 -20.88 7.08 6.50
CA SER A 25 -21.98 7.88 5.95
C SER A 25 -23.11 6.96 5.46
N ALA A 26 -23.94 6.50 6.39
CA ALA A 26 -25.25 5.97 6.08
C ALA A 26 -26.29 7.06 6.42
N THR A 27 -26.77 7.80 5.42
CA THR A 27 -28.10 8.41 5.48
C THR A 27 -28.71 8.55 4.08
N ALA A 28 -29.73 7.72 3.83
CA ALA A 28 -30.89 7.84 2.94
C ALA A 28 -30.74 7.97 1.39
N PRO A 29 -31.64 7.31 0.61
CA PRO A 29 -31.59 7.26 -0.85
C PRO A 29 -32.36 8.41 -1.50
N LYS A 30 -31.83 8.98 -2.60
CA LYS A 30 -32.62 9.82 -3.52
C LYS A 30 -32.61 9.22 -4.93
N LYS A 31 -33.82 9.13 -5.49
CA LYS A 31 -34.25 8.39 -6.67
C LYS A 31 -33.47 8.72 -7.95
N ARG A 32 -33.34 7.67 -8.80
CA ARG A 32 -32.98 7.69 -10.22
C ARG A 32 -33.60 8.87 -10.99
N GLN A 33 -32.82 9.49 -11.86
CA GLN A 33 -33.29 9.77 -13.22
C GLN A 33 -32.25 9.33 -14.24
N LEU A 34 -32.79 8.60 -15.21
CA LEU A 34 -32.20 8.13 -16.45
C LEU A 34 -32.35 9.29 -17.44
N THR A 35 -31.27 9.82 -18.00
CA THR A 35 -31.38 10.61 -19.23
C THR A 35 -30.21 10.31 -20.15
N THR A 36 -30.62 9.99 -21.37
CA THR A 36 -29.88 9.54 -22.54
C THR A 36 -28.97 10.61 -23.13
N VAL A 37 -27.94 10.13 -23.83
CA VAL A 37 -26.92 10.82 -24.64
C VAL A 37 -27.52 11.81 -25.66
N PRO A 38 -26.73 12.76 -26.21
CA PRO A 38 -26.14 12.42 -27.51
C PRO A 38 -24.67 12.83 -27.72
N VAL A 39 -24.07 12.02 -28.59
CA VAL A 39 -22.78 12.13 -29.27
C VAL A 39 -22.73 13.37 -30.16
N ASN A 40 -21.60 14.08 -30.12
CA ASN A 40 -20.96 14.86 -31.20
C ASN A 40 -19.80 15.64 -30.55
N SER A 41 -18.63 15.88 -31.12
CA SER A 41 -17.99 15.54 -32.38
C SER A 41 -16.55 16.05 -32.24
N LEU A 42 -15.56 15.27 -32.66
CA LEU A 42 -14.17 15.72 -32.80
C LEU A 42 -14.11 16.92 -33.76
N PRO A 43 -13.08 17.77 -33.63
CA PRO A 43 -12.30 18.09 -34.81
C PRO A 43 -10.82 17.75 -34.60
N VAL A 44 -10.32 17.05 -35.61
CA VAL A 44 -8.91 16.87 -35.91
C VAL A 44 -8.38 18.22 -36.38
N SER A 45 -7.24 18.65 -35.84
CA SER A 45 -6.33 19.49 -36.62
C SER A 45 -4.88 19.12 -36.30
N ASP A 46 -4.21 18.87 -37.41
CA ASP A 46 -2.85 18.45 -37.66
C ASP A 46 -1.90 19.65 -37.46
N SER A 47 -0.69 19.42 -36.93
CA SER A 47 0.46 20.33 -37.05
C SER A 47 1.75 19.63 -36.58
N LEU A 48 2.51 19.15 -37.56
CA LEU A 48 3.89 18.71 -37.50
C LEU A 48 4.88 19.88 -37.60
N SER A 49 6.15 19.58 -37.25
CA SER A 49 7.39 20.39 -37.34
C SER A 49 7.72 21.13 -36.05
N GLY A 50 8.82 20.85 -35.36
CA GLY A 50 10.25 20.82 -35.72
C GLY A 50 10.94 21.50 -34.51
N SER A 51 12.18 21.32 -34.09
CA SER A 51 13.43 20.92 -34.70
C SER A 51 14.40 20.60 -33.55
N LEU A 52 15.35 19.72 -33.81
CA LEU A 52 16.54 19.47 -33.01
C LEU A 52 17.45 20.71 -33.00
N SER A 53 18.14 20.96 -31.88
CA SER A 53 19.39 21.73 -31.83
C SER A 53 20.17 21.33 -30.58
N GLU A 54 21.25 20.57 -30.79
CA GLU A 54 22.39 20.45 -29.87
C GLU A 54 23.04 21.82 -29.66
N SER A 55 23.54 22.08 -28.45
CA SER A 55 24.81 22.78 -28.32
C SER A 55 25.50 22.41 -27.02
N LEU A 56 26.79 22.13 -27.19
CA LEU A 56 27.74 21.59 -26.27
C LEU A 56 28.65 22.72 -25.72
N ILE A 57 29.12 22.51 -24.49
CA ILE A 57 30.48 22.84 -23.97
C ILE A 57 30.77 24.22 -23.35
N SER A 58 31.61 24.09 -22.29
CA SER A 58 32.50 25.06 -21.61
C SER A 58 31.84 25.96 -20.57
N THR A 59 32.36 26.17 -19.36
CA THR A 59 33.66 25.86 -18.73
C THR A 59 33.54 26.26 -17.24
N GLU A 60 34.15 25.49 -16.34
CA GLU A 60 34.52 25.92 -14.97
C GLU A 60 35.59 27.04 -15.02
N PRO A 61 35.80 27.87 -13.96
CA PRO A 61 36.44 27.36 -12.75
C PRO A 61 36.06 28.05 -11.40
N THR A 62 36.51 27.38 -10.33
CA THR A 62 36.92 27.91 -9.01
C THR A 62 35.87 28.10 -7.91
N GLN A 63 35.60 26.99 -7.23
CA GLN A 63 35.74 26.79 -5.78
C GLN A 63 35.82 28.04 -4.87
N THR A 64 34.75 28.28 -4.11
CA THR A 64 34.84 28.75 -2.72
C THR A 64 34.06 27.80 -1.82
N VAL A 65 34.80 27.25 -0.86
CA VAL A 65 34.40 26.27 0.14
C VAL A 65 33.29 26.81 1.04
N GLN A 66 32.13 26.17 1.03
CA GLN A 66 31.18 26.18 2.16
C GLN A 66 30.65 24.76 2.36
N THR A 67 31.09 24.16 3.46
CA THR A 67 30.74 22.82 3.93
C THR A 67 29.26 22.73 4.29
N LYS A 68 28.48 22.12 3.40
CA LYS A 68 27.14 21.57 3.66
C LYS A 68 27.19 20.07 3.32
N PRO A 69 26.56 19.15 4.09
CA PRO A 69 26.70 17.72 3.84
C PRO A 69 26.21 17.35 2.43
N GLN A 70 27.15 17.01 1.56
CA GLN A 70 26.93 16.61 0.18
C GLN A 70 26.64 15.11 0.14
N LEU A 71 25.37 14.75 -0.06
CA LEU A 71 24.93 13.35 -0.25
C LEU A 71 24.81 13.00 -1.74
N SER A 72 25.45 11.88 -2.09
CA SER A 72 25.10 10.83 -3.09
C SER A 72 26.29 10.53 -4.03
N PRO A 73 26.63 9.25 -4.36
CA PRO A 73 25.69 8.14 -4.62
C PRO A 73 26.16 6.75 -4.13
N THR A 74 25.61 6.32 -2.99
CA THR A 74 25.28 4.91 -2.65
C THR A 74 24.10 5.04 -1.67
N GLY A 75 22.89 4.71 -2.14
CA GLY A 75 21.60 4.71 -1.45
C GLY A 75 21.32 5.78 -0.39
N SER A 76 20.81 6.95 -0.78
CA SER A 76 20.22 7.91 0.18
C SER A 76 19.23 7.21 1.12
N ILE A 77 19.39 7.36 2.43
CA ILE A 77 18.48 6.81 3.42
C ILE A 77 17.15 7.57 3.35
N LEU A 78 16.05 6.84 3.16
CA LEU A 78 14.70 7.38 3.06
C LEU A 78 13.92 7.22 4.37
N ALA A 79 14.15 6.13 5.08
CA ALA A 79 13.61 5.89 6.41
C ALA A 79 14.53 4.97 7.22
N THR A 80 14.35 4.93 8.54
CA THR A 80 14.96 3.94 9.43
C THR A 80 13.89 3.34 10.33
N VAL A 81 13.97 2.03 10.55
CA VAL A 81 13.07 1.27 11.41
C VAL A 81 13.88 0.52 12.46
N ASN A 82 13.85 0.97 13.73
CA ASN A 82 14.69 0.44 14.80
C ASN A 82 16.16 0.33 14.36
N ASN A 83 16.70 1.43 13.84
CA ASN A 83 18.05 1.57 13.29
C ASN A 83 18.33 0.80 11.97
N THR A 84 17.39 0.02 11.43
CA THR A 84 17.55 -0.60 10.10
C THR A 84 17.20 0.41 9.01
N PRO A 85 18.13 0.76 8.09
CA PRO A 85 17.87 1.73 7.04
C PRO A 85 17.06 1.15 5.89
N ILE A 86 16.16 1.97 5.34
CA ILE A 86 15.46 1.77 4.07
C ILE A 86 16.01 2.81 3.10
N THR A 87 16.71 2.36 2.07
CA THR A 87 17.43 3.23 1.12
C THR A 87 16.63 3.46 -0.17
N ALA A 88 16.99 4.51 -0.91
CA ALA A 88 16.42 4.79 -2.22
C ALA A 88 16.64 3.64 -3.20
N ASP A 89 17.82 3.03 -3.19
CA ASP A 89 18.16 1.89 -4.05
C ASP A 89 17.27 0.68 -3.73
N TYR A 90 17.01 0.44 -2.44
CA TYR A 90 16.11 -0.63 -2.02
C TYR A 90 14.68 -0.36 -2.47
N LEU A 91 14.19 0.87 -2.30
CA LEU A 91 12.86 1.26 -2.76
C LEU A 91 12.71 1.08 -4.28
N GLN A 92 13.71 1.52 -5.05
CA GLN A 92 13.72 1.36 -6.51
C GLN A 92 13.76 -0.12 -6.91
N LYS A 93 14.61 -0.93 -6.28
CA LYS A 93 14.67 -2.38 -6.50
C LYS A 93 13.31 -3.03 -6.24
N MET A 94 12.64 -2.64 -5.16
CA MET A 94 11.31 -3.16 -4.82
C MET A 94 10.27 -2.72 -5.85
N LEU A 95 10.25 -1.45 -6.25
CA LEU A 95 9.38 -0.95 -7.31
C LEU A 95 9.57 -1.75 -8.61
N GLN A 96 10.80 -1.94 -9.07
CA GLN A 96 11.11 -2.68 -10.31
C GLN A 96 10.77 -4.18 -10.24
N SER A 97 10.66 -4.74 -9.04
CA SER A 97 10.27 -6.13 -8.85
C SER A 97 8.77 -6.38 -8.96
N LEU A 98 7.96 -5.32 -8.93
CA LEU A 98 6.51 -5.38 -9.08
C LEU A 98 6.11 -5.56 -10.57
N PRO A 99 4.95 -6.16 -10.87
CA PRO A 99 4.36 -6.14 -12.21
C PRO A 99 4.04 -4.72 -12.66
N ASP A 100 4.00 -4.51 -13.97
CA ASP A 100 3.91 -3.18 -14.59
C ASP A 100 2.70 -2.36 -14.12
N ASP A 101 1.54 -2.99 -13.89
CA ASP A 101 0.35 -2.32 -13.36
C ASP A 101 0.60 -1.68 -12.00
N TYR A 102 1.22 -2.42 -11.09
CA TYR A 102 1.56 -1.93 -9.75
C TYR A 102 2.69 -0.91 -9.80
N GLN A 103 3.66 -1.07 -10.71
CA GLN A 103 4.70 -0.06 -10.91
C GLN A 103 4.10 1.29 -11.27
N ARG A 104 3.14 1.32 -12.20
CA ARG A 104 2.46 2.56 -12.61
C ARG A 104 1.76 3.25 -11.45
N GLN A 105 1.06 2.48 -10.61
CA GLN A 105 0.38 3.02 -9.44
C GLN A 105 1.36 3.64 -8.44
N PHE A 106 2.44 2.94 -8.08
CA PHE A 106 3.41 3.42 -7.11
C PHE A 106 4.35 4.51 -7.65
N LYS A 107 4.57 4.61 -8.97
CA LYS A 107 5.33 5.73 -9.56
C LYS A 107 4.71 7.09 -9.24
N ASN A 108 3.39 7.14 -9.12
CA ASN A 108 2.65 8.35 -8.75
C ASN A 108 2.53 8.53 -7.22
N ASP A 109 2.93 7.52 -6.44
CA ASP A 109 2.84 7.53 -4.98
C ASP A 109 3.99 6.74 -4.32
N LEU A 110 5.22 7.22 -4.52
CA LEU A 110 6.43 6.62 -3.96
C LEU A 110 6.47 6.72 -2.42
N GLU A 111 5.76 7.70 -1.85
CA GLU A 111 5.59 7.82 -0.40
C GLU A 111 4.83 6.62 0.15
N ASN A 112 3.72 6.22 -0.47
CA ASN A 112 2.99 5.02 -0.04
C ASN A 112 3.86 3.77 -0.19
N LEU A 113 4.64 3.64 -1.27
CA LEU A 113 5.58 2.51 -1.37
C LEU A 113 6.60 2.49 -0.21
N LEU A 114 7.15 3.65 0.18
CA LEU A 114 8.04 3.74 1.33
C LEU A 114 7.35 3.28 2.62
N GLU A 115 6.09 3.68 2.84
CA GLU A 115 5.29 3.23 3.98
C GLU A 115 5.13 1.70 4.00
N GLN A 116 4.84 1.09 2.84
CA GLN A 116 4.75 -0.37 2.71
C GLN A 116 6.06 -1.06 3.09
N LEU A 117 7.21 -0.48 2.72
CA LEU A 117 8.52 -1.02 3.07
C LEU A 117 8.83 -0.88 4.56
N ILE A 118 8.41 0.22 5.19
CA ILE A 118 8.51 0.41 6.65
C ILE A 118 7.71 -0.67 7.38
N ILE A 119 6.44 -0.87 6.99
CA ILE A 119 5.57 -1.89 7.60
C ILE A 119 6.15 -3.29 7.39
N ARG A 120 6.62 -3.59 6.18
CA ARG A 120 7.26 -4.87 5.87
C ARG A 120 8.51 -5.11 6.74
N GLU A 121 9.32 -4.09 6.97
CA GLU A 121 10.48 -4.18 7.87
C GLU A 121 10.06 -4.42 9.32
N LEU A 122 9.05 -3.70 9.83
CA LEU A 122 8.49 -3.93 11.18
C LEU A 122 8.00 -5.36 11.38
N LEU A 123 7.19 -5.85 10.43
CA LEU A 123 6.66 -7.21 10.46
C LEU A 123 7.79 -8.26 10.42
N TYR A 124 8.85 -8.01 9.64
CA TYR A 124 9.98 -8.92 9.60
C TYR A 124 10.78 -8.95 10.90
N GLN A 125 11.06 -7.79 11.50
CA GLN A 125 11.72 -7.72 12.80
C GLN A 125 10.91 -8.45 13.86
N GLN A 126 9.59 -8.31 13.82
CA GLN A 126 8.69 -9.01 14.72
C GLN A 126 8.64 -10.52 14.44
N ALA A 127 8.69 -10.93 13.17
CA ALA A 127 8.76 -12.34 12.79
C ALA A 127 10.07 -12.98 13.29
N LYS A 128 11.20 -12.27 13.21
CA LYS A 128 12.49 -12.69 13.79
C LYS A 128 12.41 -12.82 15.30
N LYS A 129 11.82 -11.84 16.00
CA LYS A 129 11.63 -11.87 17.47
C LYS A 129 10.80 -13.07 17.95
N GLN A 130 9.95 -13.63 17.08
CA GLN A 130 9.09 -14.78 17.38
C GLN A 130 9.54 -16.07 16.68
N ASP A 131 10.81 -16.14 16.26
CA ASP A 131 11.44 -17.33 15.67
C ASP A 131 10.83 -17.84 14.35
N PHE A 132 10.02 -17.04 13.65
CA PHE A 132 9.44 -17.42 12.36
C PHE A 132 10.46 -17.54 11.22
N THR A 133 11.72 -17.17 11.46
CA THR A 133 12.82 -17.35 10.50
C THR A 133 13.59 -18.67 10.66
N ARG A 134 13.38 -19.41 11.76
CA ARG A 134 14.19 -20.57 12.14
C ARG A 134 14.12 -21.70 11.11
N ASN A 135 12.94 -22.01 10.61
CA ASN A 135 12.70 -23.14 9.70
C ASN A 135 12.82 -22.77 8.21
N LEU A 136 13.37 -21.60 7.89
CA LEU A 136 13.49 -21.10 6.52
C LEU A 136 14.90 -21.29 5.96
N THR A 137 15.62 -22.34 6.36
CA THR A 137 17.01 -22.62 5.96
C THR A 137 17.14 -23.00 4.49
N ALA A 138 16.10 -23.60 3.90
CA ALA A 138 16.05 -23.93 2.48
C ALA A 138 15.81 -22.71 1.56
N VAL A 139 15.44 -21.56 2.12
CA VAL A 139 15.16 -20.34 1.35
C VAL A 139 16.43 -19.51 1.26
N THR A 140 17.04 -19.50 0.07
CA THR A 140 18.32 -18.80 -0.19
C THR A 140 18.13 -17.32 -0.51
N ASP A 141 17.01 -16.95 -1.12
CA ASP A 141 16.69 -15.55 -1.43
C ASP A 141 16.24 -14.82 -0.16
N SER A 142 16.95 -13.75 0.19
CA SER A 142 16.73 -13.00 1.44
C SER A 142 15.36 -12.32 1.49
N GLU A 143 14.85 -11.83 0.36
CA GLU A 143 13.54 -11.18 0.28
C GLU A 143 12.41 -12.20 0.42
N GLU A 144 12.52 -13.36 -0.24
CA GLU A 144 11.58 -14.45 -0.09
C GLU A 144 11.58 -14.96 1.35
N LYS A 145 12.75 -15.11 1.97
CA LYS A 145 12.86 -15.52 3.37
C LYS A 145 12.15 -14.55 4.31
N LYS A 146 12.31 -13.25 4.07
CA LYS A 146 11.58 -12.20 4.79
C LYS A 146 10.08 -12.34 4.58
N ASP A 147 9.65 -12.52 3.33
CA ASP A 147 8.25 -12.68 2.97
C ASP A 147 7.61 -13.92 3.61
N GLN A 148 8.29 -15.08 3.62
CA GLN A 148 7.75 -16.28 4.28
C GLN A 148 7.63 -16.10 5.78
N ALA A 149 8.62 -15.48 6.43
CA ALA A 149 8.59 -15.23 7.86
C ALA A 149 7.42 -14.32 8.25
N ILE A 150 7.17 -13.26 7.46
CA ILE A 150 6.02 -12.36 7.64
C ILE A 150 4.71 -13.12 7.44
N ARG A 151 4.59 -13.93 6.37
CA ARG A 151 3.38 -14.74 6.12
C ARG A 151 3.07 -15.66 7.30
N ASN A 152 4.07 -16.37 7.82
CA ASN A 152 3.90 -17.28 8.96
C ASN A 152 3.46 -16.53 10.23
N LEU A 153 4.03 -15.35 10.48
CA LEU A 153 3.63 -14.48 11.60
C LEU A 153 2.16 -14.07 11.47
N LEU A 154 1.77 -13.53 10.31
CA LEU A 154 0.41 -13.05 10.07
C LEU A 154 -0.61 -14.19 10.10
N GLN A 155 -0.28 -15.36 9.55
CA GLN A 155 -1.15 -16.53 9.60
C GLN A 155 -1.36 -17.00 11.04
N LYS A 156 -0.31 -17.04 11.87
CA LYS A 156 -0.46 -17.38 13.29
C LYS A 156 -1.36 -16.38 14.01
N ARG A 157 -1.27 -15.09 13.69
CA ARG A 157 -2.14 -14.05 14.26
C ARG A 157 -3.59 -14.21 13.81
N ALA A 158 -3.83 -14.39 12.51
CA ALA A 158 -5.17 -14.58 11.96
C ALA A 158 -5.86 -15.85 12.51
N ALA A 159 -5.09 -16.91 12.76
CA ALA A 159 -5.61 -18.15 13.34
C ALA A 159 -6.13 -18.01 14.78
N GLN A 160 -5.78 -16.93 15.49
CA GLN A 160 -6.30 -16.65 16.84
C GLN A 160 -7.69 -16.00 16.82
N VAL A 161 -8.17 -15.57 15.65
CA VAL A 161 -9.45 -14.88 15.49
C VAL A 161 -10.56 -15.90 15.26
N THR A 162 -11.66 -15.72 15.98
CA THR A 162 -12.87 -16.55 15.85
C THR A 162 -14.11 -15.66 15.69
N VAL A 163 -15.17 -16.27 15.15
CA VAL A 163 -16.50 -15.65 15.03
C VAL A 163 -17.48 -16.51 15.81
N SER A 164 -18.26 -15.89 16.69
CA SER A 164 -19.30 -16.61 17.43
C SER A 164 -20.59 -16.75 16.61
N GLU A 165 -21.40 -17.76 16.93
CA GLU A 165 -22.75 -17.92 16.38
C GLU A 165 -23.63 -16.68 16.60
N SER A 166 -23.48 -16.00 17.74
CA SER A 166 -24.21 -14.77 18.03
C SER A 166 -23.83 -13.62 17.10
N GLU A 167 -22.55 -13.48 16.73
CA GLU A 167 -22.10 -12.47 15.78
C GLU A 167 -22.69 -12.72 14.38
N ILE A 168 -22.70 -13.98 13.94
CA ILE A 168 -23.25 -14.39 12.63
C ILE A 168 -24.75 -14.08 12.59
N LYS A 169 -25.49 -14.47 13.64
CA LYS A 169 -26.93 -14.21 13.76
C LYS A 169 -27.25 -12.72 13.76
N ASN A 170 -26.51 -11.94 14.55
CA ASN A 170 -26.70 -10.49 14.63
C ASN A 170 -26.43 -9.81 13.28
N PHE A 171 -25.40 -10.25 12.55
CA PHE A 171 -25.10 -9.71 11.23
C PHE A 171 -26.24 -9.97 10.24
N TYR A 172 -26.76 -11.20 10.19
CA TYR A 172 -27.90 -11.55 9.35
C TYR A 172 -29.13 -10.70 9.68
N GLN A 173 -29.49 -10.59 10.96
CA GLN A 173 -30.66 -9.84 11.41
C GLN A 173 -30.56 -8.34 11.06
N ASN A 174 -29.38 -7.75 11.26
CA ASN A 174 -29.16 -6.32 10.99
C ASN A 174 -29.15 -5.97 9.49
N ARG A 175 -28.94 -6.95 8.61
CA ARG A 175 -28.85 -6.76 7.16
C ARG A 175 -29.88 -7.55 6.35
N GLN A 176 -30.90 -8.09 7.00
CA GLN A 176 -31.91 -8.93 6.35
C GLN A 176 -32.63 -8.17 5.21
N ALA A 177 -32.82 -6.86 5.36
CA ALA A 177 -33.40 -6.01 4.32
C ALA A 177 -32.54 -5.92 3.05
N GLU A 178 -31.22 -6.11 3.16
CA GLU A 178 -30.28 -6.14 2.03
C GLU A 178 -30.22 -7.52 1.37
N MET A 179 -30.76 -8.55 2.03
CA MET A 179 -30.75 -9.95 1.61
C MET A 179 -32.18 -10.51 1.50
N PRO A 180 -33.05 -9.93 0.66
CA PRO A 180 -34.43 -10.39 0.55
C PRO A 180 -34.48 -11.81 -0.04
N GLY A 181 -35.29 -12.67 0.57
CA GLY A 181 -35.56 -14.02 0.06
C GLY A 181 -34.52 -15.09 0.41
N THR A 182 -33.50 -14.77 1.21
CA THR A 182 -32.54 -15.76 1.73
C THR A 182 -32.78 -16.07 3.20
N THR A 183 -32.64 -17.33 3.59
CA THR A 183 -32.75 -17.76 5.00
C THR A 183 -31.40 -17.71 5.70
N TYR A 184 -31.41 -17.62 7.03
CA TYR A 184 -30.19 -17.64 7.83
C TYR A 184 -29.30 -18.85 7.49
N ASP A 185 -29.88 -20.05 7.41
CA ASP A 185 -29.13 -21.29 7.16
C ASP A 185 -28.44 -21.30 5.80
N GLN A 186 -29.03 -20.66 4.78
CA GLN A 186 -28.46 -20.57 3.43
C GLN A 186 -27.19 -19.71 3.39
N VAL A 187 -27.15 -18.64 4.18
CA VAL A 187 -26.06 -17.65 4.14
C VAL A 187 -25.14 -17.72 5.37
N LYS A 188 -25.42 -18.62 6.32
CA LYS A 188 -24.69 -18.72 7.59
C LYS A 188 -23.19 -18.87 7.39
N GLU A 189 -22.75 -19.82 6.57
CA GLU A 189 -21.31 -20.05 6.35
C GLU A 189 -20.66 -18.91 5.56
N ASP A 190 -21.37 -18.28 4.63
CA ASP A 190 -20.86 -17.13 3.89
C ASP A 190 -20.68 -15.91 4.81
N ILE A 191 -21.66 -15.62 5.66
CA ILE A 191 -21.58 -14.57 6.68
C ILE A 191 -20.43 -14.87 7.64
N LYS A 192 -20.29 -16.10 8.10
CA LYS A 192 -19.19 -16.51 8.97
C LYS A 192 -17.83 -16.28 8.32
N ASN A 193 -17.64 -16.70 7.08
CA ASN A 193 -16.39 -16.52 6.35
C ASN A 193 -16.09 -15.03 6.13
N PHE A 194 -17.11 -14.24 5.75
CA PHE A 194 -16.99 -12.80 5.61
C PHE A 194 -16.58 -12.13 6.92
N LEU A 195 -17.30 -12.41 8.01
CA LEU A 195 -17.00 -11.86 9.34
C LEU A 195 -15.62 -12.29 9.84
N LEU A 196 -15.23 -13.55 9.59
CA LEU A 196 -13.94 -14.07 9.98
C LEU A 196 -12.82 -13.31 9.24
N GLN A 197 -12.95 -13.15 7.93
CA GLN A 197 -11.99 -12.39 7.13
C GLN A 197 -11.91 -10.93 7.57
N GLU A 198 -13.05 -10.28 7.81
CA GLU A 198 -13.09 -8.90 8.29
C GLU A 198 -12.41 -8.75 9.66
N LYS A 199 -12.69 -9.64 10.61
CA LYS A 199 -12.06 -9.62 11.94
C LYS A 199 -10.57 -9.94 11.87
N GLN A 200 -10.16 -10.87 11.02
CA GLN A 200 -8.75 -11.18 10.79
C GLN A 200 -7.99 -9.97 10.25
N ASN A 201 -8.55 -9.28 9.25
CA ASN A 201 -7.97 -8.06 8.70
C ASN A 201 -7.83 -6.98 9.79
N LYS A 202 -8.92 -6.69 10.52
CA LYS A 202 -8.89 -5.70 11.63
C LYS A 202 -7.87 -6.06 12.72
N ALA A 203 -7.74 -7.34 13.06
CA ALA A 203 -6.77 -7.79 14.05
C ALA A 203 -5.32 -7.61 13.55
N ILE A 204 -5.06 -7.87 12.26
CA ILE A 204 -3.77 -7.62 11.63
C ILE A 204 -3.47 -6.12 11.57
N ASP A 205 -4.45 -5.30 11.20
CA ASP A 205 -4.29 -3.83 11.12
C ASP A 205 -3.95 -3.24 12.48
N ALA A 206 -4.73 -3.60 13.50
CA ALA A 206 -4.46 -3.19 14.88
C ALA A 206 -3.08 -3.65 15.36
N TYR A 207 -2.66 -4.85 14.94
CA TYR A 207 -1.33 -5.35 15.24
C TYR A 207 -0.23 -4.53 14.55
N ILE A 208 -0.37 -4.22 13.27
CA ILE A 208 0.57 -3.37 12.52
C ILE A 208 0.67 -1.99 13.18
N GLU A 209 -0.46 -1.37 13.52
CA GLU A 209 -0.47 -0.07 14.22
C GLU A 209 0.21 -0.16 15.58
N SER A 210 -0.01 -1.23 16.34
CA SER A 210 0.72 -1.46 17.58
C SER A 210 2.24 -1.57 17.37
N LEU A 211 2.68 -2.20 16.27
CA LEU A 211 4.11 -2.29 15.95
C LEU A 211 4.68 -0.92 15.55
N LYS A 212 3.92 -0.11 14.82
CA LYS A 212 4.33 1.24 14.41
C LYS A 212 4.50 2.16 15.61
N VAL A 213 3.55 2.15 16.55
CA VAL A 213 3.60 2.96 17.78
C VAL A 213 4.80 2.59 18.67
N ASN A 214 5.16 1.31 18.70
CA ASN A 214 6.24 0.81 19.57
C ASN A 214 7.64 0.85 18.93
N ALA A 215 7.77 1.31 17.69
CA ALA A 215 9.03 1.32 16.96
C ALA A 215 9.62 2.72 16.83
N ASP A 216 10.96 2.80 16.78
CA ASP A 216 11.66 4.02 16.36
C ASP A 216 11.65 4.12 14.84
N ILE A 217 10.74 4.92 14.30
CA ILE A 217 10.59 5.15 12.86
C ILE A 217 10.99 6.60 12.55
N LYS A 218 12.03 6.78 11.74
CA LYS A 218 12.46 8.09 11.23
C LYS A 218 12.34 8.12 9.73
N ARG A 219 11.90 9.24 9.17
CA ARG A 219 11.68 9.42 7.73
C ARG A 219 12.44 10.63 7.24
N ASN A 220 12.84 10.59 5.97
CA ASN A 220 13.48 11.71 5.30
C ASN A 220 12.41 12.71 4.84
N ASP A 221 12.10 13.69 5.68
CA ASP A 221 11.05 14.69 5.41
C ASP A 221 11.32 15.50 4.14
N ALA A 222 12.58 15.83 3.86
CA ALA A 222 12.96 16.57 2.66
C ALA A 222 12.66 15.75 1.40
N TRP A 223 12.90 14.43 1.42
CA TRP A 223 12.52 13.56 0.32
C TRP A 223 11.00 13.42 0.20
N LEU A 224 10.28 13.25 1.33
CA LEU A 224 8.82 13.14 1.35
C LEU A 224 8.13 14.38 0.77
N GLN A 225 8.58 15.58 1.15
CA GLN A 225 8.06 16.84 0.61
C GLN A 225 8.25 16.92 -0.91
N LYS A 226 9.43 16.50 -1.40
CA LYS A 226 9.69 16.42 -2.85
C LYS A 226 8.78 15.43 -3.57
N GLN A 227 8.40 14.31 -2.95
CA GLN A 227 7.46 13.36 -3.56
C GLN A 227 6.04 13.91 -3.57
N ARG A 228 5.59 14.52 -2.48
CA ARG A 228 4.25 15.11 -2.38
C ARG A 228 4.04 16.25 -3.38
N ALA A 229 5.07 17.07 -3.62
CA ALA A 229 5.04 18.11 -4.65
C ALA A 229 4.90 17.57 -6.09
N LYS A 230 5.23 16.30 -6.33
CA LYS A 230 5.07 15.63 -7.63
C LYS A 230 3.75 14.89 -7.76
N ARG A 231 2.97 14.75 -6.68
CA ARG A 231 1.69 14.05 -6.71
C ARG A 231 0.66 14.91 -7.48
N PRO A 232 -0.08 14.35 -8.45
CA PRO A 232 -1.19 15.05 -9.08
C PRO A 232 -2.18 15.56 -8.01
N PRO A 233 -2.79 16.74 -8.20
CA PRO A 233 -3.82 17.22 -7.29
C PRO A 233 -4.98 16.22 -7.21
N ASP A 234 -5.57 16.08 -6.02
CA ASP A 234 -6.71 15.19 -5.80
C ASP A 234 -7.87 15.60 -6.73
N PRO A 235 -8.32 14.71 -7.65
CA PRO A 235 -9.39 15.01 -8.58
C PRO A 235 -10.73 15.33 -7.90
N LEU A 236 -10.89 14.99 -6.62
CA LEU A 236 -12.08 15.30 -5.82
C LEU A 236 -11.96 16.61 -5.03
N ALA A 237 -10.77 17.21 -4.92
CA ALA A 237 -10.57 18.47 -4.21
C ALA A 237 -11.44 19.64 -4.72
N PRO A 238 -11.73 19.78 -6.03
CA PRO A 238 -12.65 20.81 -6.53
C PRO A 238 -14.12 20.55 -6.13
N ALA A 239 -14.50 19.30 -5.88
CA ALA A 239 -15.88 18.90 -5.58
C ALA A 239 -16.26 19.04 -4.08
N LEU A 240 -15.29 19.38 -3.23
CA LEU A 240 -15.45 19.55 -1.78
C LEU A 240 -15.48 21.02 -1.34
N LYS A 241 -15.50 21.97 -2.29
CA LYS A 241 -15.61 23.41 -2.04
C LYS A 241 -17.03 23.93 -2.22
#